data_AF-A0A925UN69-F1
#
_entry.id   AF-A0A925UN69-F1
#
_cell.length_a   1.000
_cell.length_b   1.000
_cell.length_c   1.000
_cell.angle_alpha   90.00
_cell.angle_beta   90.00
_cell.angle_gamma   90.00
#
_symmetry.space_group_name_H-M   'P 1'
#
loop_
_entity.id
_entity.type
_entity.pdbx_description
1 polymer ?
#
loop_
_entity_poly.entity_id
_entity_poly.type
_entity_poly.pdbx_seq_one_letter_code
_entity_poly.pdbx_strand_id
1 'polypeptide(L)'
;MFINETINAVSEMNMSYINEAYIGGYEIINNKLYKGENPLEGNNNLVDKVFQQTGASASILRMDTRVATTIKDSKDSRLNGTKVSGKVADIILKQGKNFLGETSIDANTYISKYIPIRDKDNKVIGMWFVGVDKSVITKTIEGIDLIILLVTLVVIMVAYLAINIFVNRILKNFNKLISSLDIISSGDLATKCSVNTND
;
A
#
# COMPACT_ATOMS: atom_id res chain seq x y z
N MET A 1 6.94 -0.34 -6.95
CA MET A 1 6.30 0.32 -8.11
C MET A 1 4.97 0.96 -7.70
N PHE A 2 3.98 0.18 -7.23
CA PHE A 2 2.67 0.68 -6.80
C PHE A 2 2.71 1.86 -5.80
N ILE A 3 3.48 1.75 -4.70
CA ILE A 3 3.56 2.81 -3.68
C ILE A 3 4.09 4.14 -4.23
N ASN A 4 5.04 4.10 -5.17
CA ASN A 4 5.58 5.32 -5.78
C ASN A 4 4.53 6.03 -6.64
N GLU A 5 3.70 5.26 -7.35
CA GLU A 5 2.57 5.79 -8.13
C GLU A 5 1.49 6.36 -7.21
N THR A 6 1.11 5.65 -6.14
CA THR A 6 0.15 6.13 -5.15
C THR A 6 0.62 7.43 -4.51
N ILE A 7 1.88 7.50 -4.06
CA ILE A 7 2.42 8.72 -3.43
C ILE A 7 2.46 9.88 -4.43
N ASN A 8 2.82 9.63 -5.69
CA ASN A 8 2.78 10.67 -6.72
C ASN A 8 1.34 11.20 -6.90
N ALA A 9 0.37 10.31 -7.09
CA ALA A 9 -1.03 10.69 -7.28
C ALA A 9 -1.59 11.45 -6.08
N VAL A 10 -1.34 10.96 -4.86
CA VAL A 10 -1.72 11.64 -3.61
C VAL A 10 -1.07 13.02 -3.52
N SER A 11 0.21 13.14 -3.86
CA SER A 11 0.93 14.41 -3.80
C SER A 11 0.34 15.45 -4.78
N GLU A 12 0.10 15.05 -6.03
CA GLU A 12 -0.46 15.93 -7.07
C GLU A 12 -1.90 16.34 -6.75
N MET A 13 -2.75 15.39 -6.35
CA MET A 13 -4.14 15.66 -5.96
C MET A 13 -4.20 16.67 -4.80
N ASN A 14 -3.39 16.48 -3.76
CA ASN A 14 -3.38 17.39 -2.62
C ASN A 14 -2.86 18.78 -2.98
N MET A 15 -1.85 18.89 -3.85
CA MET A 15 -1.40 20.18 -4.34
C MET A 15 -2.48 20.91 -5.16
N SER A 16 -3.26 20.19 -5.97
CA SER A 16 -4.42 20.78 -6.66
C SER A 16 -5.45 21.30 -5.66
N TYR A 17 -5.83 20.46 -4.69
CA TYR A 17 -6.78 20.84 -3.64
C TYR A 17 -6.32 22.08 -2.85
N ILE A 18 -5.04 22.16 -2.46
CA ILE A 18 -4.50 23.33 -1.75
C ILE A 18 -4.55 24.57 -2.64
N ASN A 19 -4.26 24.45 -3.94
CA ASN A 19 -4.31 25.57 -4.86
C ASN A 19 -5.74 26.05 -5.15
N GLU A 20 -6.72 25.15 -5.10
CA GLU A 20 -8.14 25.48 -5.26
C GLU A 20 -8.76 26.04 -3.97
N ALA A 21 -8.42 25.46 -2.81
CA ALA A 21 -8.98 25.85 -1.52
C ALA A 21 -8.45 27.22 -1.03
N TYR A 22 -7.25 27.62 -1.45
CA TYR A 22 -6.61 28.86 -1.02
C TYR A 22 -6.29 29.77 -2.21
N ILE A 23 -7.03 30.87 -2.30
CA ILE A 23 -6.83 31.89 -3.34
C ILE A 23 -5.53 32.65 -3.07
N GLY A 24 -4.68 32.78 -4.09
CA GLY A 24 -3.42 33.53 -4.05
C GLY A 24 -2.17 32.71 -4.31
N GLY A 25 -1.04 33.39 -4.51
CA GLY A 25 0.27 32.77 -4.71
C GLY A 25 0.91 32.31 -3.40
N TYR A 26 2.03 31.60 -3.50
CA TYR A 26 2.88 31.36 -2.33
C TYR A 26 3.85 32.52 -2.14
N GLU A 27 4.06 32.94 -0.90
CA GLU A 27 4.98 34.02 -0.56
C GLU A 27 5.59 33.79 0.84
N ILE A 28 6.79 34.31 1.07
CA ILE A 28 7.37 34.39 2.41
C ILE A 28 7.29 35.84 2.89
N ILE A 29 6.51 36.07 3.95
CA ILE A 29 6.36 37.38 4.59
C ILE A 29 6.81 37.22 6.04
N ASN A 30 7.72 38.09 6.51
CA ASN A 30 8.25 38.04 7.89
C ASN A 30 8.71 36.64 8.32
N ASN A 31 9.44 35.94 7.44
CA ASN A 31 9.97 34.59 7.67
C ASN A 31 8.89 33.51 7.91
N LYS A 32 7.64 33.73 7.48
CA LYS A 32 6.55 32.75 7.50
C LYS A 32 6.08 32.48 6.08
N LEU A 33 5.74 31.22 5.79
CA LEU A 33 5.23 30.82 4.49
C LEU A 33 3.71 31.05 4.43
N TYR A 34 3.26 31.72 3.38
CA TYR A 34 1.85 32.02 3.12
C TYR A 34 1.40 31.40 1.80
N LYS A 35 0.09 31.14 1.72
CA LYS A 35 -0.65 30.87 0.49
C LYS A 35 -1.83 31.85 0.44
N GLY A 36 -1.69 32.90 -0.38
CA GLY A 36 -2.54 34.08 -0.31
C GLY A 36 -2.45 34.74 1.08
N GLU A 37 -3.61 34.99 1.69
CA GLU A 37 -3.68 35.57 3.04
C GLU A 37 -3.47 34.55 4.18
N ASN A 38 -3.33 33.26 3.84
CA ASN A 38 -3.33 32.18 4.83
C ASN A 38 -1.90 31.80 5.24
N PRO A 39 -1.51 31.95 6.52
CA PRO A 39 -0.24 31.44 7.01
C PRO A 39 -0.28 29.90 7.03
N LEU A 40 0.77 29.28 6.50
CA LEU A 40 0.96 27.83 6.55
C LEU A 40 1.76 27.40 7.80
N GLU A 41 2.44 28.35 8.45
CA GLU A 41 3.20 28.12 9.67
C GLU A 41 2.29 27.63 10.81
N GLY A 42 2.52 26.41 11.31
CA GLY A 42 1.70 25.80 12.35
C GLY A 42 0.30 25.36 11.90
N ASN A 43 -0.04 25.48 10.61
CA ASN A 43 -1.34 25.06 10.09
C ASN A 43 -1.39 23.53 9.90
N ASN A 44 -1.45 22.82 11.02
CA ASN A 44 -1.47 21.36 11.05
C ASN A 44 -2.77 20.79 10.46
N ASN A 45 -3.88 21.53 10.49
CA ASN A 45 -5.17 21.07 9.98
C ASN A 45 -5.11 20.67 8.50
N LEU A 46 -4.31 21.38 7.70
CA LEU A 46 -4.15 21.10 6.28
C LEU A 46 -3.46 19.75 6.06
N VAL A 47 -2.34 19.51 6.74
CA VAL A 47 -1.58 18.25 6.61
C VAL A 47 -2.32 17.07 7.27
N ASP A 48 -3.08 17.34 8.35
CA ASP A 48 -3.88 16.31 9.03
C ASP A 48 -5.03 15.81 8.16
N LYS A 49 -5.68 16.68 7.38
CA LYS A 49 -6.70 16.25 6.41
C LYS A 49 -6.12 15.29 5.37
N VAL A 50 -4.92 15.56 4.88
CA VAL A 50 -4.23 14.66 3.94
C VAL A 50 -4.00 13.29 4.59
N PHE A 51 -3.51 13.27 5.82
CA PHE A 51 -3.29 12.03 6.55
C PHE A 51 -4.60 11.27 6.82
N GLN A 52 -5.67 11.94 7.21
CA GLN A 52 -6.97 11.31 7.46
C GLN A 52 -7.60 10.72 6.19
N GLN A 53 -7.44 11.38 5.05
CA GLN A 53 -8.04 10.93 3.78
C GLN A 53 -7.23 9.84 3.08
N THR A 54 -5.90 9.84 3.24
CA THR A 54 -5.00 9.01 2.42
C THR A 54 -4.15 8.02 3.22
N GLY A 55 -4.05 8.21 4.54
CA GLY A 55 -3.12 7.47 5.40
C GLY A 55 -1.64 7.84 5.19
N ALA A 56 -1.32 8.70 4.22
CA ALA A 56 0.04 9.15 3.95
C ALA A 56 0.39 10.34 4.84
N SER A 57 1.61 10.33 5.39
CA SER A 57 2.13 11.47 6.14
C SER A 57 2.40 12.65 5.22
N ALA A 58 2.11 13.86 5.70
CA ALA A 58 2.28 15.10 4.94
C ALA A 58 3.04 16.15 5.74
N SER A 59 3.80 17.00 5.03
CA SER A 59 4.47 18.14 5.63
C SER A 59 4.54 19.32 4.65
N ILE A 60 4.43 20.53 5.20
CA ILE A 60 4.76 21.77 4.52
C ILE A 60 6.10 22.25 5.09
N LEU A 61 7.01 22.62 4.19
CA LEU A 61 8.31 23.14 4.55
C LEU A 61 8.52 24.52 3.95
N ARG A 62 9.01 25.44 4.77
CA ARG A 62 9.52 26.75 4.35
C ARG A 62 11.03 26.60 4.20
N MET A 63 11.53 26.87 3.00
CA MET A 63 12.89 26.48 2.61
C MET A 63 13.12 24.99 2.92
N ASP A 64 14.03 24.68 3.84
CA ASP A 64 14.40 23.33 4.26
C ASP A 64 13.73 22.89 5.57
N THR A 65 12.89 23.73 6.18
CA THR A 65 12.41 23.57 7.56
C THR A 65 10.92 23.28 7.61
N ARG A 66 10.50 22.25 8.36
CA ARG A 66 9.10 21.85 8.54
C ARG A 66 8.33 22.89 9.34
N VAL A 67 7.26 23.42 8.76
CA VAL A 67 6.39 24.41 9.39
C VAL A 67 5.04 23.84 9.83
N ALA A 68 4.60 22.78 9.15
CA ALA A 68 3.47 21.94 9.54
C ALA A 68 3.78 20.50 9.11
N THR A 69 3.54 19.51 9.97
CA THR A 69 3.82 18.10 9.66
C THR A 69 2.92 17.17 10.45
N THR A 70 2.49 16.06 9.85
CA THR A 70 1.82 14.95 10.56
C THR A 70 2.83 13.99 11.19
N ILE A 71 4.11 14.07 10.79
CA ILE A 71 5.16 13.21 11.34
C ILE A 71 5.46 13.61 12.77
N LYS A 72 5.41 12.63 13.66
CA LYS A 72 5.73 12.76 15.08
C LYS A 72 6.97 11.96 15.44
N ASP A 73 7.64 12.38 16.51
CA ASP A 73 8.73 11.65 17.13
C ASP A 73 8.23 10.53 18.05
N SER A 74 9.17 9.83 18.70
CA SER A 74 8.89 8.78 19.69
C SER A 74 8.14 9.25 20.94
N LYS A 75 8.05 10.57 21.17
CA LYS A 75 7.33 11.21 22.29
C LYS A 75 5.98 11.79 21.85
N ASP A 76 5.47 11.37 20.69
CA ASP A 76 4.22 11.87 20.07
C ASP A 76 4.23 13.39 19.77
N SER A 77 5.41 14.00 19.72
CA SER A 77 5.58 15.42 19.39
C SER A 77 5.84 15.61 17.90
N ARG A 78 5.15 16.55 17.25
CA ARG A 78 5.33 16.83 15.82
C ARG A 78 6.75 17.33 15.54
N LEU A 79 7.34 16.86 14.45
CA LEU A 79 8.68 17.27 13.98
C LEU A 79 8.71 18.68 13.35
N ASN A 80 7.85 19.59 13.79
CA ASN A 80 7.89 20.99 13.37
C ASN A 80 9.23 21.63 13.79
N GLY A 81 9.78 22.50 12.95
CA GLY A 81 11.09 23.13 13.14
C GLY A 81 12.30 22.27 12.71
N THR A 82 12.08 20.99 12.36
CA THR A 82 13.16 20.13 11.87
C THR A 82 13.46 20.37 10.39
N LYS A 83 14.71 20.10 9.98
CA LYS A 83 15.15 20.25 8.60
C LYS A 83 15.06 18.95 7.81
N VAL A 84 15.00 19.05 6.48
CA VAL A 84 15.26 17.92 5.57
C VAL A 84 16.77 17.66 5.46
N SER A 85 17.12 16.49 4.93
CA SER A 85 18.52 16.18 4.64
C SER A 85 19.09 17.13 3.59
N GLY A 86 20.39 17.44 3.68
CA GLY A 86 21.06 18.33 2.73
C GLY A 86 20.93 17.87 1.27
N LYS A 87 20.92 16.55 1.04
CA LYS A 87 20.70 15.96 -0.29
C LYS A 87 19.32 16.34 -0.86
N VAL A 88 18.26 16.24 -0.06
CA VAL A 88 16.90 16.62 -0.50
C VAL A 88 16.82 18.13 -0.66
N ALA A 89 17.36 18.90 0.30
CA ALA A 89 17.41 20.36 0.20
C ALA A 89 18.09 20.83 -1.10
N ASP A 90 19.21 20.22 -1.49
CA ASP A 90 19.93 20.57 -2.71
C ASP A 90 19.14 20.26 -3.98
N ILE A 91 18.52 19.08 -4.05
CA ILE A 91 17.70 18.69 -5.21
C ILE A 91 16.50 19.62 -5.38
N ILE A 92 15.81 19.94 -4.28
CA ILE A 92 14.59 20.74 -4.33
C ILE A 92 14.89 22.24 -4.43
N LEU A 93 15.67 22.79 -3.49
CA LEU A 93 15.86 24.24 -3.36
C LEU A 93 16.88 24.80 -4.36
N LYS A 94 17.95 24.05 -4.67
CA LYS A 94 18.98 24.52 -5.62
C LYS A 94 18.66 24.14 -7.05
N GLN A 95 18.26 22.88 -7.28
CA GLN A 95 17.99 22.40 -8.65
C GLN A 95 16.53 22.61 -9.08
N GLY A 96 15.61 22.87 -8.15
CA GLY A 96 14.19 23.05 -8.47
C GLY A 96 13.50 21.79 -8.99
N LYS A 97 14.06 20.60 -8.71
CA LYS A 97 13.54 19.32 -9.21
C LYS A 97 12.73 18.62 -8.14
N ASN A 98 11.74 17.83 -8.53
CA ASN A 98 11.03 16.94 -7.61
C ASN A 98 11.97 15.83 -7.13
N PHE A 99 11.76 15.35 -5.91
CA PHE A 99 12.45 14.17 -5.37
C PHE A 99 11.44 13.07 -5.08
N LEU A 100 11.70 11.84 -5.53
CA LEU A 100 10.97 10.64 -5.15
C LEU A 100 11.97 9.55 -4.77
N GLY A 101 11.86 9.03 -3.56
CA GLY A 101 12.76 7.98 -3.08
C GLY A 101 12.69 7.79 -1.57
N GLU A 102 13.61 6.99 -1.04
CA GLU A 102 13.70 6.73 0.39
C GLU A 102 14.39 7.88 1.13
N THR A 103 13.78 8.31 2.24
CA THR A 103 14.41 9.25 3.17
C THR A 103 14.21 8.81 4.60
N SER A 104 15.28 8.89 5.40
CA SER A 104 15.21 8.74 6.84
C SER A 104 14.73 10.05 7.47
N ILE A 105 13.66 9.98 8.26
CA ILE A 105 13.11 11.11 9.00
C ILE A 105 12.99 10.66 10.44
N ASP A 106 13.74 11.31 11.34
CA ASP A 106 13.95 10.84 12.70
C ASP A 106 14.46 9.38 12.71
N ALA A 107 13.84 8.46 13.46
CA ALA A 107 14.23 7.05 13.50
C ALA A 107 13.63 6.19 12.38
N ASN A 108 12.74 6.73 11.54
CA ASN A 108 11.93 5.96 10.60
C ASN A 108 12.35 6.19 9.14
N THR A 109 12.15 5.16 8.30
CA THR A 109 12.43 5.25 6.86
C THR A 109 11.13 5.41 6.09
N TYR A 110 11.03 6.47 5.31
CA TYR A 110 9.86 6.81 4.51
C TYR A 110 10.13 6.65 3.02
N ILE A 111 9.20 6.06 2.29
CA ILE A 111 9.09 6.31 0.85
C ILE A 111 8.48 7.70 0.69
N SER A 112 9.21 8.60 0.04
CA SER A 112 8.99 10.04 0.17
C SER A 112 8.97 10.73 -1.17
N LYS A 113 8.01 11.64 -1.34
CA LYS A 113 7.92 12.58 -2.45
C LYS A 113 8.03 14.00 -1.91
N TYR A 114 8.90 14.79 -2.53
CA TYR A 114 9.02 16.22 -2.30
C TYR A 114 8.79 16.98 -3.61
N ILE A 115 7.97 18.03 -3.56
CA ILE A 115 7.65 18.91 -4.68
C ILE A 115 8.01 20.35 -4.28
N PRO A 116 8.77 21.11 -5.10
CA PRO A 116 9.12 22.49 -4.80
C PRO A 116 7.87 23.38 -4.79
N ILE A 117 7.75 24.21 -3.76
CA ILE A 117 6.78 25.30 -3.68
C ILE A 117 7.47 26.56 -4.22
N ARG A 118 6.84 27.21 -5.20
CA ARG A 118 7.40 28.37 -5.91
C ARG A 118 6.57 29.62 -5.66
N ASP A 119 7.26 30.75 -5.54
CA ASP A 119 6.62 32.06 -5.50
C ASP A 119 6.21 32.56 -6.89
N LYS A 120 5.64 33.77 -6.93
CA LYS A 120 5.24 34.46 -8.17
C LYS A 120 6.38 34.69 -9.16
N ASP A 121 7.63 34.74 -8.69
CA ASP A 121 8.83 34.95 -9.49
C ASP A 121 9.50 33.60 -9.86
N ASN A 122 8.77 32.49 -9.67
CA ASN A 122 9.18 31.12 -9.94
C ASN A 122 10.35 30.61 -9.07
N LYS A 123 10.70 31.34 -8.01
CA LYS A 123 11.75 30.97 -7.07
C LYS A 123 11.24 29.93 -6.09
N VAL A 124 12.05 28.92 -5.80
CA VAL A 124 11.70 27.89 -4.81
C VAL A 124 11.84 28.49 -3.41
N ILE A 125 10.72 28.56 -2.69
CA ILE A 125 10.62 29.15 -1.34
C ILE A 125 10.22 28.11 -0.28
N GLY A 126 9.93 26.89 -0.70
CA GLY A 126 9.56 25.80 0.20
C GLY A 126 9.41 24.50 -0.55
N MET A 127 8.86 23.51 0.15
CA MET A 127 8.57 22.21 -0.44
C MET A 127 7.39 21.53 0.25
N TRP A 128 6.60 20.83 -0.56
CA TRP A 128 5.52 19.95 -0.12
C TRP A 128 6.06 18.53 -0.01
N PHE A 129 5.77 17.87 1.10
CA PHE A 129 6.17 16.49 1.38
C PHE A 129 4.93 15.60 1.52
N VAL A 130 5.00 14.42 0.89
CA VAL A 130 4.13 13.27 1.19
C VAL A 130 4.99 12.03 1.32
N GLY A 131 4.72 11.18 2.31
CA GLY A 131 5.42 9.92 2.45
C GLY A 131 4.70 8.88 3.28
N VAL A 132 5.10 7.63 3.10
CA VAL A 132 4.57 6.48 3.82
C VAL A 132 5.72 5.81 4.57
N ASP A 133 5.52 5.55 5.86
CA ASP A 133 6.49 4.83 6.69
C ASP A 133 6.59 3.37 6.22
N LYS A 134 7.82 2.92 5.92
CA LYS A 134 8.09 1.53 5.55
C LYS A 134 7.66 0.55 6.65
N SER A 135 7.73 0.94 7.92
CA SER A 135 7.37 0.06 9.04
C SER A 135 5.88 -0.29 9.04
N VAL A 136 5.02 0.63 8.59
CA VAL A 136 3.57 0.40 8.44
C VAL A 136 3.31 -0.62 7.33
N ILE A 137 4.09 -0.53 6.25
CA ILE A 137 4.00 -1.48 5.13
C ILE A 137 4.41 -2.88 5.60
N THR A 138 5.55 -3.02 6.29
CA THR A 138 6.04 -4.34 6.72
C THR A 138 5.11 -5.00 7.74
N LYS A 139 4.62 -4.23 8.74
CA LYS A 139 3.71 -4.76 9.76
C LYS A 139 2.36 -5.21 9.19
N THR A 140 1.87 -4.54 8.14
CA THR A 140 0.62 -4.94 7.48
C THR A 140 0.80 -6.24 6.69
N ILE A 141 2.00 -6.50 6.17
CA ILE A 141 2.30 -7.69 5.37
C ILE A 141 2.50 -8.93 6.26
N GLU A 142 3.09 -8.78 7.45
CA GLU A 142 3.36 -9.90 8.38
C GLU A 142 2.10 -10.71 8.74
N GLY A 143 0.93 -10.09 8.79
CA GLY A 143 -0.35 -10.78 9.05
C GLY A 143 -0.97 -11.46 7.81
N ILE A 144 -0.64 -10.98 6.61
CA ILE A 144 -1.22 -11.47 5.36
C ILE A 144 -0.54 -12.77 4.92
N ASP A 145 0.77 -12.91 5.13
CA ASP A 145 1.52 -14.11 4.72
C ASP A 145 0.99 -15.39 5.39
N LEU A 146 0.61 -15.32 6.67
CA LEU A 146 0.04 -16.46 7.39
C LEU A 146 -1.35 -16.85 6.88
N ILE A 147 -2.17 -15.87 6.50
CA ILE A 147 -3.50 -16.12 5.92
C ILE A 147 -3.36 -16.79 4.55
N ILE A 148 -2.44 -16.31 3.70
CA ILE A 148 -2.18 -16.90 2.37
C ILE A 148 -1.69 -18.35 2.52
N LEU A 149 -0.78 -18.60 3.47
CA LEU A 149 -0.29 -19.94 3.76
C LEU A 149 -1.43 -20.89 4.15
N LEU A 150 -2.32 -20.46 5.06
CA LEU A 150 -3.46 -21.26 5.50
C LEU A 150 -4.45 -21.56 4.37
N VAL A 151 -4.81 -20.57 3.56
CA VAL A 151 -5.72 -20.75 2.41
C VAL A 151 -5.14 -21.75 1.41
N THR A 152 -3.84 -21.64 1.11
CA THR A 152 -3.14 -22.56 0.20
C THR A 152 -3.18 -24.00 0.72
N LEU A 153 -2.96 -24.17 2.03
CA LEU A 153 -2.97 -25.47 2.69
C LEU A 153 -4.38 -26.11 2.65
N VAL A 154 -5.42 -25.31 2.89
CA VAL A 154 -6.83 -25.76 2.78
C VAL A 154 -7.15 -26.21 1.36
N VAL A 155 -6.73 -25.46 0.33
CA VAL A 155 -6.96 -25.85 -1.08
C VAL A 155 -6.29 -27.19 -1.41
N ILE A 156 -5.05 -27.39 -0.97
CA ILE A 156 -4.33 -28.66 -1.16
C ILE A 156 -5.05 -29.80 -0.44
N MET A 157 -5.50 -29.58 0.80
CA MET A 157 -6.21 -30.57 1.59
C MET A 157 -7.53 -31.00 0.93
N VAL A 158 -8.31 -30.04 0.42
CA VAL A 158 -9.56 -30.31 -0.30
C VAL A 158 -9.29 -31.08 -1.59
N ALA A 159 -8.27 -30.69 -2.36
CA ALA A 159 -7.88 -31.40 -3.58
C ALA A 159 -7.46 -32.85 -3.28
N TYR A 160 -6.66 -33.06 -2.23
CA TYR A 160 -6.25 -34.40 -1.79
C TYR A 160 -7.44 -35.28 -1.40
N LEU A 161 -8.41 -34.73 -0.64
CA LEU A 161 -9.62 -35.44 -0.24
C LEU A 161 -10.50 -35.78 -1.45
N ALA A 162 -10.68 -34.84 -2.38
CA ALA A 162 -11.45 -35.05 -3.60
C ALA A 162 -10.86 -36.18 -4.45
N ILE A 163 -9.53 -36.20 -4.63
CA ILE A 163 -8.82 -37.26 -5.35
C ILE A 163 -9.03 -38.61 -4.64
N ASN A 164 -8.87 -38.68 -3.33
CA ASN A 164 -9.07 -39.92 -2.57
C ASN A 164 -10.50 -40.48 -2.71
N ILE A 165 -11.52 -39.61 -2.62
CA ILE A 165 -12.93 -40.02 -2.80
C ILE A 165 -13.16 -40.55 -4.22
N PHE A 166 -12.62 -39.85 -5.22
CA PHE A 166 -12.80 -40.22 -6.62
C PHE A 166 -12.12 -41.56 -6.96
N VAL A 167 -10.87 -41.75 -6.54
CA VAL A 167 -10.12 -43.00 -6.72
C VAL A 167 -10.84 -44.17 -6.03
N ASN A 168 -11.28 -43.99 -4.79
CA ASN A 168 -11.98 -45.05 -4.06
C ASN A 168 -13.34 -45.41 -4.65
N ARG A 169 -14.07 -44.44 -5.25
CA ARG A 169 -15.32 -44.71 -5.97
C ARG A 169 -15.08 -45.52 -7.25
N ILE A 170 -14.05 -45.17 -8.03
CA ILE A 170 -13.72 -45.89 -9.26
C ILE A 170 -13.23 -47.31 -8.96
N LEU A 171 -12.29 -47.47 -8.03
CA LEU A 171 -11.74 -48.79 -7.67
C LEU A 171 -12.81 -49.74 -7.12
N LYS A 172 -13.78 -49.24 -6.33
CA LYS A 172 -14.91 -50.06 -5.86
C LYS A 172 -15.77 -50.58 -7.01
N ASN A 173 -15.99 -49.79 -8.06
CA ASN A 173 -16.78 -50.22 -9.21
C ASN A 173 -15.98 -51.12 -10.15
N PHE A 174 -14.68 -50.86 -10.33
CA PHE A 174 -13.80 -51.72 -11.12
C PHE A 174 -13.65 -53.13 -10.53
N ASN A 175 -13.54 -53.25 -9.19
CA ASN A 175 -13.46 -54.56 -8.54
C ASN A 175 -14.71 -55.41 -8.83
N LYS A 176 -15.91 -54.81 -8.94
CA LYS A 176 -17.13 -55.55 -9.32
C LYS A 176 -17.08 -56.09 -10.75
N LEU A 177 -16.47 -55.35 -11.68
CA LEU A 177 -16.30 -55.78 -13.07
C LEU A 177 -15.30 -56.94 -13.16
N ILE A 178 -14.21 -56.88 -12.40
CA ILE A 178 -13.23 -57.97 -12.32
C ILE A 178 -13.88 -59.23 -11.71
N SER A 179 -14.64 -59.09 -10.62
CA SER A 179 -15.38 -60.22 -10.03
C SER A 179 -16.40 -60.84 -11.00
N SER A 180 -17.01 -60.04 -11.89
CA SER A 180 -17.96 -60.54 -12.89
C SER A 180 -17.26 -61.26 -14.04
N LEU A 181 -16.08 -60.78 -14.46
CA LEU A 181 -15.25 -61.46 -15.45
C LEU A 181 -14.67 -62.78 -14.92
N ASP A 182 -14.37 -62.88 -13.63
CA ASP A 182 -13.91 -64.10 -12.97
C ASP A 182 -14.98 -65.20 -12.96
N ILE A 183 -16.25 -64.82 -12.70
CA ILE A 183 -17.44 -65.71 -12.79
C ILE A 183 -17.68 -66.17 -14.25
N ILE A 184 -17.45 -65.30 -15.24
CA ILE A 184 -17.60 -65.66 -16.66
C ILE A 184 -16.44 -66.56 -17.13
N SER A 185 -15.22 -66.33 -16.63
CA SER A 185 -14.04 -67.13 -16.96
C SER A 185 -14.07 -68.55 -16.37
N SER A 186 -14.82 -68.73 -15.27
CA SER A 186 -15.02 -70.04 -14.61
C SER A 186 -16.10 -70.91 -15.25
N GLY A 187 -16.67 -70.48 -16.38
CA GLY A 187 -17.46 -71.34 -17.26
C GLY A 187 -18.95 -71.45 -16.93
N ASP A 188 -19.50 -70.58 -16.07
CA ASP A 188 -20.94 -70.56 -15.76
C ASP A 188 -21.67 -69.42 -16.52
N LEU A 189 -22.21 -69.76 -17.70
CA LEU A 189 -22.94 -68.85 -18.59
C LEU A 189 -24.44 -68.72 -18.23
N ALA A 190 -24.89 -69.21 -17.07
CA ALA A 190 -26.32 -69.31 -16.75
C ALA A 190 -26.81 -68.41 -15.60
N THR A 191 -26.13 -67.31 -15.26
CA THR A 191 -26.60 -66.39 -14.21
C THR A 191 -27.13 -65.06 -14.76
N LYS A 192 -28.40 -64.80 -14.44
CA LYS A 192 -29.22 -63.68 -14.91
C LYS A 192 -28.71 -62.34 -14.35
N CYS A 193 -28.45 -61.39 -15.24
CA CYS A 193 -28.07 -60.03 -14.88
C CYS A 193 -29.27 -59.30 -14.27
N SER A 194 -29.31 -59.17 -12.94
CA SER A 194 -30.23 -58.26 -12.24
C SER A 194 -29.58 -56.90 -12.11
N VAL A 195 -29.82 -56.02 -13.08
CA VAL A 195 -29.45 -54.61 -12.99
C VAL A 195 -30.48 -53.93 -12.09
N ASN A 196 -30.09 -53.59 -10.86
CA ASN A 196 -30.88 -52.71 -10.01
C ASN A 196 -30.39 -51.27 -10.23
N THR A 197 -30.98 -50.59 -11.21
CA THR A 197 -30.86 -49.14 -11.41
C THR A 197 -31.68 -48.44 -10.33
N ASN A 198 -31.01 -47.82 -9.36
CA ASN A 198 -31.58 -46.69 -8.64
C ASN A 198 -31.20 -45.44 -9.42
N ASP A 199 -32.08 -45.04 -10.34
CA ASP A 199 -32.25 -43.63 -10.69
C ASP A 199 -32.64 -42.83 -9.42
#